data_AF-A0A7S4I845-F1
#
_entry.id   AF-A0A7S4I845-F1
#
_cell.length_a   1.000
_cell.length_b   1.000
_cell.length_c   1.000
_cell.angle_alpha   90.00
_cell.angle_beta   90.00
_cell.angle_gamma   90.00
#
_symmetry.space_group_name_H-M   'P 1'
#
loop_
_entity.id
_entity.type
_entity.pdbx_description
1 polymer ?
#
loop_
_entity_poly.entity_id
_entity_poly.type
_entity_poly.pdbx_seq_one_letter_code
_entity_poly.pdbx_strand_id
1 'polypeptide(L)'
;DCRVNIMGKKRSGADGGQATKKNAISGSKLLSVEGGAKASTAEKRRLQRYERGAGNTSKGVSKHTLKLGIKRGEKSMKLAAKRAAQAERLLPTEAGGLEAEGEMEKTVRFSQQQIAAQVDLQSQRKAYNM
;
A
#
# COMPACT_ATOMS: atom_id res chain seq x y z
N ASP A 1 -30.34 18.38 61.21
CA ASP A 1 -31.30 18.48 60.09
C ASP A 1 -31.23 19.84 59.40
N CYS A 2 -30.67 19.90 58.19
CA CYS A 2 -30.76 21.07 57.31
C CYS A 2 -31.03 20.58 55.88
N ARG A 3 -32.30 20.67 55.49
CA ARG A 3 -32.85 20.33 54.19
C ARG A 3 -33.18 21.64 53.48
N VAL A 4 -32.48 21.99 52.40
CA VAL A 4 -33.00 22.98 51.44
C VAL A 4 -32.62 22.54 50.03
N ASN A 5 -33.61 21.99 49.35
CA ASN A 5 -33.66 21.75 47.91
C ASN A 5 -34.13 23.06 47.25
N ILE A 6 -33.40 23.60 46.27
CA ILE A 6 -33.88 24.69 45.41
C ILE A 6 -33.84 24.20 43.96
N MET A 7 -35.02 23.88 43.43
CA MET A 7 -35.29 23.76 42.00
C MET A 7 -35.31 25.16 41.37
N GLY A 8 -34.69 25.33 40.19
CA GLY A 8 -34.62 26.62 39.51
C GLY A 8 -34.27 26.55 38.01
N LYS A 9 -35.18 25.98 37.22
CA LYS A 9 -35.65 26.42 35.87
C LYS A 9 -34.65 27.02 34.85
N LYS A 10 -34.45 26.26 33.75
CA LYS A 10 -34.24 26.63 32.31
C LYS A 10 -33.90 28.09 31.96
N ARG A 11 -32.76 28.27 31.25
CA ARG A 11 -32.65 29.20 30.11
C ARG A 11 -31.88 28.55 28.96
N SER A 12 -32.55 28.56 27.81
CA SER A 12 -32.06 28.25 26.48
C SER A 12 -31.05 29.31 26.01
N GLY A 13 -29.92 28.88 25.49
CA GLY A 13 -28.97 29.71 24.74
C GLY A 13 -28.42 28.87 23.59
N ALA A 14 -28.98 29.08 22.39
CA ALA A 14 -28.46 28.53 21.15
C ALA A 14 -27.42 29.51 20.62
N ASP A 15 -26.14 29.14 20.62
CA ASP A 15 -25.11 29.85 19.87
C ASP A 15 -24.50 28.89 18.85
N GLY A 16 -25.09 28.94 17.66
CA GLY A 16 -24.55 28.35 16.45
C GLY A 16 -23.35 29.15 15.95
N GLY A 17 -22.15 28.67 16.25
CA GLY A 17 -20.94 29.07 15.56
C GLY A 17 -20.63 28.08 14.43
N GLN A 18 -21.07 28.40 13.20
CA GLN A 18 -20.73 27.63 12.00
C GLN A 18 -19.24 27.81 11.69
N ALA A 19 -18.41 26.84 12.09
CA ALA A 19 -17.03 26.74 11.61
C ALA A 19 -17.05 26.31 10.13
N THR A 20 -16.82 27.28 9.25
CA THR A 20 -16.70 27.09 7.82
C THR A 20 -15.56 26.12 7.49
N LYS A 21 -15.90 25.10 6.71
CA LYS A 21 -14.99 24.06 6.21
C LYS A 21 -13.89 24.69 5.35
N LYS A 22 -12.69 24.87 5.93
CA LYS A 22 -11.48 25.05 5.13
C LYS A 22 -11.07 23.70 4.57
N ASN A 23 -11.58 23.38 3.38
CA ASN A 23 -11.10 22.26 2.57
C ASN A 23 -9.66 22.58 2.14
N ALA A 24 -8.69 22.28 3.00
CA ALA A 24 -7.33 22.10 2.55
C ALA A 24 -7.35 20.92 1.57
N ILE A 25 -7.19 21.22 0.29
CA ILE A 25 -6.92 20.22 -0.74
C ILE A 25 -5.54 19.66 -0.41
N SER A 26 -5.51 18.69 0.50
CA SER A 26 -4.31 17.91 0.74
C SER A 26 -4.09 17.11 -0.53
N GLY A 27 -2.93 17.30 -1.17
CA GLY A 27 -2.46 16.52 -2.32
C GLY A 27 -2.35 15.01 -2.07
N SER A 28 -2.93 14.50 -0.99
CA SER A 28 -3.11 13.08 -0.68
C SER A 28 -4.41 12.47 -1.23
N LYS A 29 -5.37 13.27 -1.73
CA LYS A 29 -6.67 12.73 -2.15
C LYS A 29 -6.63 11.88 -3.44
N LEU A 30 -5.53 11.94 -4.20
CA LEU A 30 -5.35 11.11 -5.41
C LEU A 30 -4.93 9.65 -5.12
N LEU A 31 -4.73 9.26 -3.86
CA LEU A 31 -4.23 7.91 -3.52
C LEU A 31 -5.08 7.17 -2.47
N SER A 32 -6.16 7.80 -2.01
CA SER A 32 -7.11 7.14 -1.13
C SER A 32 -8.07 6.33 -2.00
N VAL A 33 -7.70 5.09 -2.31
CA VAL A 33 -8.73 4.05 -2.48
C VAL A 33 -9.41 3.90 -1.11
N GLU A 34 -10.35 4.80 -0.83
CA GLU A 34 -11.35 4.67 0.23
C GLU A 34 -12.42 3.69 -0.28
N GLY A 35 -12.01 2.44 -0.47
CA GLY A 35 -12.91 1.34 -0.70
C GLY A 35 -12.54 0.29 0.32
N GLY A 36 -13.41 0.04 1.30
CA GLY A 36 -13.27 -1.04 2.30
C GLY A 36 -13.29 -2.45 1.70
N ALA A 37 -12.95 -2.60 0.41
CA ALA A 37 -12.74 -3.88 -0.23
C ALA A 37 -11.47 -4.53 0.34
N LYS A 38 -11.60 -5.77 0.80
CA LYS A 38 -10.47 -6.56 1.28
C LYS A 38 -9.46 -6.67 0.14
N ALA A 39 -8.20 -6.30 0.38
CA ALA A 39 -7.14 -6.38 -0.61
C ALA A 39 -7.10 -7.78 -1.24
N SER A 40 -6.97 -7.84 -2.57
CA SER A 40 -6.85 -9.10 -3.31
C SER A 40 -5.62 -9.89 -2.86
N THR A 41 -5.61 -11.21 -3.04
CA THR A 41 -4.46 -12.05 -2.68
C THR A 41 -3.18 -11.60 -3.40
N ALA A 42 -3.30 -11.15 -4.65
CA ALA A 42 -2.20 -10.60 -5.43
C ALA A 42 -1.66 -9.29 -4.82
N GLU A 43 -2.53 -8.36 -4.43
CA GLU A 43 -2.10 -7.12 -3.76
C GLU A 43 -1.42 -7.36 -2.42
N LYS A 44 -1.87 -8.36 -1.65
CA LYS A 44 -1.19 -8.77 -0.41
C LYS A 44 0.23 -9.26 -0.68
N ARG A 45 0.44 -10.09 -1.71
CA ARG A 45 1.77 -10.55 -2.13
C ARG A 45 2.67 -9.39 -2.55
N ARG A 46 2.15 -8.41 -3.29
CA ARG A 46 2.90 -7.19 -3.67
C ARG A 46 3.30 -6.38 -2.43
N LEU A 47 2.39 -6.16 -1.49
CA LEU A 47 2.67 -5.41 -0.26
C LEU A 47 3.75 -6.10 0.58
N GLN A 48 3.68 -7.43 0.73
CA GLN A 48 4.67 -8.21 1.48
C GLN A 48 6.10 -8.02 0.97
N ARG A 49 6.31 -7.86 -0.34
CA ARG A 49 7.65 -7.60 -0.92
C ARG A 49 8.28 -6.29 -0.42
N TYR A 50 7.45 -5.29 -0.13
CA TYR A 50 7.90 -3.96 0.29
C TYR A 50 7.85 -3.74 1.81
N GLU A 51 7.38 -4.74 2.56
CA GLU A 51 7.46 -4.72 4.02
C GLU A 51 8.89 -5.01 4.47
N ARG A 52 9.54 -4.05 5.13
CA ARG A 52 10.93 -4.14 5.58
C ARG A 52 11.05 -4.69 7.01
N GLY A 53 10.29 -5.75 7.30
CA GLY A 53 10.27 -6.41 8.61
C GLY A 53 9.16 -5.92 9.56
N ALA A 54 9.25 -6.36 10.82
CA ALA A 54 8.23 -6.08 11.82
C ALA A 54 8.27 -4.62 12.27
N GLY A 55 7.12 -3.94 12.23
CA GLY A 55 6.99 -2.56 12.71
C GLY A 55 7.18 -2.44 14.22
N ASN A 56 7.68 -1.30 14.67
CA ASN A 56 7.92 -1.06 16.08
C ASN A 56 6.61 -0.87 16.86
N THR A 57 6.51 -1.43 18.06
CA THR A 57 5.30 -1.33 18.86
C THR A 57 5.36 -0.12 19.81
N SER A 58 4.37 0.77 19.71
CA SER A 58 4.33 1.97 20.56
C SER A 58 3.66 1.75 21.93
N LYS A 59 3.29 0.51 22.27
CA LYS A 59 2.45 0.19 23.45
C LYS A 59 3.22 0.32 24.77
N GLY A 60 4.52 0.01 24.78
CA GLY A 60 5.38 0.11 25.96
C GLY A 60 6.03 1.48 26.21
N VAL A 61 5.75 2.48 25.37
CA VAL A 61 6.41 3.80 25.46
C VAL A 61 5.61 4.73 26.39
N SER A 62 6.23 5.19 27.47
CA SER A 62 5.63 6.15 28.40
C SER A 62 5.54 7.57 27.82
N LYS A 63 6.66 8.09 27.26
CA LYS A 63 6.74 9.47 26.74
C LYS A 63 5.86 9.68 25.51
N HIS A 64 4.99 10.70 25.55
CA HIS A 64 4.05 11.03 24.46
C HIS A 64 4.76 11.41 23.15
N THR A 65 5.83 12.20 23.22
CA THR A 65 6.59 12.66 22.03
C THR A 65 7.22 11.50 21.28
N LEU A 66 7.87 10.58 21.99
CA LEU A 66 8.46 9.37 21.41
C LEU A 66 7.38 8.46 20.82
N LYS A 67 6.26 8.27 21.53
CA LYS A 67 5.11 7.50 21.05
C LYS A 67 4.55 8.08 19.74
N LEU A 68 4.43 9.40 19.64
CA LEU A 68 4.00 10.08 18.41
C LEU A 68 5.03 9.94 17.29
N GLY A 69 6.32 10.10 17.59
CA GLY A 69 7.41 9.94 16.63
C GLY A 69 7.39 8.55 15.99
N ILE A 70 7.31 7.50 16.81
CA ILE A 70 7.21 6.11 16.35
C ILE A 70 5.96 5.92 15.50
N LYS A 71 4.79 6.37 15.97
CA LYS A 71 3.53 6.23 15.20
C LYS A 71 3.58 6.93 13.83
N ARG A 72 4.21 8.11 13.75
CA ARG A 72 4.36 8.86 12.50
C ARG A 72 5.32 8.15 11.54
N GLY A 73 6.46 7.66 12.05
CA GLY A 73 7.41 6.85 11.26
C GLY A 73 6.76 5.57 10.73
N GLU A 74 6.05 4.82 11.56
CA GLU A 74 5.34 3.62 11.13
C GLU A 74 4.28 3.92 10.06
N LYS A 75 3.55 5.04 10.20
CA LYS A 75 2.56 5.45 9.22
C LYS A 75 3.21 5.83 7.88
N SER A 76 4.33 6.56 7.89
CA SER A 76 5.03 6.94 6.66
C SER A 76 5.64 5.72 5.96
N MET A 77 6.23 4.79 6.70
CA MET A 77 6.75 3.52 6.16
C MET A 77 5.65 2.70 5.50
N LYS A 78 4.49 2.54 6.17
CA LYS A 78 3.33 1.82 5.59
C LYS A 78 2.79 2.51 4.34
N LEU A 79 2.74 3.84 4.33
CA LEU A 79 2.32 4.61 3.16
C LEU A 79 3.32 4.42 2.00
N ALA A 80 4.62 4.47 2.29
CA ALA A 80 5.67 4.26 1.29
C ALA A 80 5.60 2.86 0.68
N ALA A 81 5.45 1.81 1.49
CA ALA A 81 5.29 0.43 1.01
C ALA A 81 4.05 0.28 0.11
N LYS A 82 2.91 0.87 0.51
CA LYS A 82 1.68 0.87 -0.32
C LYS A 82 1.88 1.57 -1.65
N ARG A 83 2.53 2.73 -1.65
CA ARG A 83 2.81 3.49 -2.88
C ARG A 83 3.77 2.74 -3.80
N ALA A 84 4.82 2.12 -3.24
CA ALA A 84 5.74 1.28 -4.00
C ALA A 84 5.01 0.10 -4.66
N ALA A 85 4.17 -0.62 -3.90
CA ALA A 85 3.36 -1.71 -4.42
C ALA A 85 2.36 -1.29 -5.51
N GLN A 86 1.85 -0.06 -5.45
CA GLN A 86 0.99 0.50 -6.50
C GLN A 86 1.80 0.92 -7.73
N ALA A 87 3.02 1.44 -7.55
CA ALA A 87 3.91 1.83 -8.63
C ALA A 87 4.34 0.62 -9.49
N GLU A 88 4.35 -0.60 -8.94
CA GLU A 88 4.55 -1.82 -9.74
C GLU A 88 3.54 -1.96 -10.90
N ARG A 89 2.33 -1.38 -10.80
CA ARG A 89 1.36 -1.42 -11.91
C ARG A 89 1.79 -0.61 -13.13
N LEU A 90 2.71 0.34 -12.94
CA LEU A 90 3.21 1.22 -13.97
C LEU A 90 4.54 0.72 -14.55
N LEU A 91 4.97 -0.50 -14.20
CA LEU A 91 6.13 -1.12 -14.82
C LEU A 91 5.84 -1.38 -16.30
N PRO A 92 6.67 -0.87 -17.24
CA PRO A 92 6.40 -1.00 -18.68
C PRO A 92 6.77 -2.38 -19.23
N THR A 93 7.55 -3.15 -18.49
CA THR A 93 8.09 -4.45 -18.93
C THR A 93 7.60 -5.55 -18.00
N GLU A 94 7.28 -6.69 -18.58
CA GLU A 94 6.97 -7.91 -17.85
C GLU A 94 8.20 -8.82 -17.81
N ALA A 95 8.22 -9.75 -16.84
CA ALA A 95 9.28 -10.75 -16.77
C ALA A 95 9.07 -11.78 -17.89
N GLY A 96 10.14 -12.10 -18.63
CA GLY A 96 10.12 -13.19 -19.60
C GLY A 96 9.96 -14.55 -18.91
N GLY A 97 9.24 -15.47 -19.55
CA GLY A 97 9.04 -16.85 -19.09
C GLY A 97 9.06 -17.81 -20.27
N LEU A 98 9.47 -19.06 -20.00
CA LEU A 98 9.36 -20.17 -20.94
C LEU A 98 8.57 -21.28 -20.25
N GLU A 99 7.34 -21.47 -20.69
CA GLU A 99 6.43 -22.50 -20.18
C GLU A 99 6.26 -23.57 -21.27
N ALA A 100 6.13 -24.83 -20.85
CA ALA A 100 5.89 -25.92 -21.79
C ALA A 100 4.37 -26.05 -22.02
N GLU A 101 3.95 -26.15 -23.28
CA GLU A 101 2.54 -26.31 -23.62
C GLU A 101 2.19 -27.81 -23.58
N GLY A 102 1.75 -28.28 -22.41
CA GLY A 102 1.24 -29.64 -22.21
C GLY A 102 2.15 -30.56 -21.40
N GLU A 103 1.65 -31.76 -21.09
CA GLU A 103 2.29 -32.69 -20.16
C GLU A 103 3.53 -33.41 -20.74
N MET A 104 3.60 -33.53 -22.06
CA MET A 104 4.69 -34.24 -22.74
C MET A 104 5.93 -33.36 -22.97
N GLU A 105 5.72 -32.05 -23.13
CA GLU A 105 6.77 -31.09 -23.38
C GLU A 105 7.48 -30.71 -22.06
N LYS A 106 8.81 -30.63 -22.09
CA LYS A 106 9.61 -30.24 -20.93
C LYS A 106 10.53 -29.11 -21.31
N THR A 107 10.61 -28.08 -20.47
CA THR A 107 11.42 -26.88 -20.73
C THR A 107 12.90 -27.17 -20.96
N VAL A 108 13.42 -28.25 -20.36
CA VAL A 108 14.80 -28.71 -20.54
C VAL A 108 15.12 -29.24 -21.95
N ARG A 109 14.11 -29.51 -22.78
CA ARG A 109 14.30 -30.06 -24.14
C ARG A 109 14.35 -28.99 -25.24
N PHE A 110 14.08 -27.73 -24.92
CA PHE A 110 14.16 -26.65 -25.90
C PHE A 110 15.61 -26.32 -26.26
N SER A 111 15.89 -26.23 -27.57
CA SER A 111 17.21 -25.84 -28.05
C SER A 111 17.36 -24.31 -28.11
N GLN A 112 18.59 -23.81 -27.97
CA GLN A 112 18.86 -22.37 -28.07
C GLN A 112 18.48 -21.79 -29.44
N GLN A 113 18.58 -22.60 -30.50
CA GLN A 113 18.14 -22.23 -31.85
C GLN A 113 16.62 -22.09 -31.94
N GLN A 114 15.87 -22.99 -31.29
CA GLN A 114 14.41 -22.90 -31.21
C GLN A 114 13.97 -21.65 -30.44
N ILE A 115 14.63 -21.36 -29.32
CA ILE A 115 14.36 -20.14 -28.53
C ILE A 115 14.63 -18.90 -29.37
N ALA A 116 15.80 -18.84 -30.04
CA ALA A 116 16.13 -17.74 -30.93
C ALA A 116 15.09 -17.58 -32.05
N ALA A 117 14.62 -18.65 -32.67
CA ALA A 117 13.62 -18.55 -33.74
C ALA A 117 12.28 -17.95 -33.29
N GLN A 118 11.90 -18.07 -32.02
CA GLN A 118 10.60 -17.65 -31.50
C GLN A 118 10.61 -16.27 -30.81
N VAL A 119 11.75 -15.80 -30.34
CA VAL A 119 11.88 -14.47 -29.72
C VAL A 119 11.97 -13.35 -30.76
N ASP A 120 11.77 -12.10 -30.36
CA ASP A 120 11.82 -10.94 -31.26
C ASP A 120 13.24 -10.67 -31.82
N LEU A 121 13.32 -9.99 -32.97
CA LEU A 121 14.60 -9.72 -33.66
C LEU A 121 15.63 -8.99 -32.78
N GLN A 122 15.22 -8.14 -31.83
CA GLN A 122 16.18 -7.43 -30.96
C GLN A 122 16.78 -8.37 -29.93
N SER A 123 16.00 -9.32 -29.42
CA SER A 123 16.48 -10.37 -28.52
C SER A 123 17.30 -11.43 -29.26
N GLN A 124 16.89 -11.81 -30.47
CA GLN A 124 17.63 -12.75 -31.33
C GLN A 124 19.07 -12.29 -31.58
N ARG A 125 19.26 -11.01 -31.91
CA ARG A 125 20.59 -10.42 -32.18
C ARG A 125 21.53 -10.42 -30.98
N LYS A 126 21.02 -10.63 -29.76
CA LYS A 126 21.81 -10.74 -28.53
C LYS A 126 22.29 -12.17 -28.25
N ALA A 127 21.92 -13.14 -29.09
CA ALA A 127 22.47 -14.49 -29.03
C ALA A 127 23.83 -14.51 -29.74
N TYR A 128 24.91 -14.44 -28.97
CA TYR A 128 26.28 -14.50 -29.49
C TYR A 128 26.81 -15.93 -29.48
N ASN A 129 27.64 -16.26 -30.48
CA ASN A 129 28.52 -17.41 -30.46
C ASN A 129 29.97 -16.87 -30.52
N MET A 130 30.83 -17.30 -29.59
CA MET A 130 32.21 -16.82 -29.45
C MET A 130 33.19 -17.76 -30.16
#